data_AF-A0A4Q3YLX7-F1
#
_entry.id   AF-A0A4Q3YLX7-F1
#
_cell.length_a   1.000
_cell.length_b   1.000
_cell.length_c   1.000
_cell.angle_alpha   90.00
_cell.angle_beta   90.00
_cell.angle_gamma   90.00
#
_symmetry.space_group_name_H-M   'P 1'
#
loop_
_entity.id
_entity.type
_entity.pdbx_description
1 polymer ?
#
loop_
_entity_poly.entity_id
_entity_poly.type
_entity_poly.pdbx_seq_one_letter_code
_entity_poly.pdbx_strand_id
1 'polypeptide(L)'
;MSHKATNWAASVRGVSCAEARVLFHLSDCHNPVEGCFPSQEYLAEACEIDERSVRRHLLSLKGKGLVNWVEQREGKYRKNNRYSLAFEDGFRAEAAEVEADNLSGSNPGSSTGQNTQFEPDKNDVLNRTMESSKEKPVIEPVREPEREGASAISIDDRKKTEREFLRWWPSWPTYPNGSEDATRRAWFELSPEQRVACIEKTPVFIAAVKARKGGSFTFPAVYLKERAWERLEDPRSDVAPASMHKPFSQPWMAMLLAEVSKPMATVFPVMTTFQRQQAARSADEARKVDLERRSKYGWPKASWMLSELKPLAVPASLVAISENFVGVKPDSDRAADWRAMFERNGWPWSTSGVNMLQLPAGEPEAAIEDFQKQLNEGKGDDDAA
;
A
#
# COMPACT_ATOMS: atom_id res chain seq x y z
N MET A 1 7.21 -18.43 -20.29
CA MET A 1 6.37 -17.22 -20.39
C MET A 1 6.42 -16.64 -21.79
N SER A 2 5.31 -16.64 -22.52
CA SER A 2 5.22 -15.99 -23.83
C SER A 2 4.66 -14.57 -23.68
N HIS A 3 5.51 -13.56 -23.82
CA HIS A 3 5.09 -12.15 -23.75
C HIS A 3 3.95 -11.80 -24.73
N LYS A 4 3.89 -12.48 -25.89
CA LYS A 4 2.81 -12.33 -26.87
C LYS A 4 1.46 -12.81 -26.30
N ALA A 5 1.43 -13.96 -25.64
CA ALA A 5 0.22 -14.55 -25.07
C ALA A 5 -0.32 -13.73 -23.89
N THR A 6 0.57 -13.27 -23.01
CA THR A 6 0.21 -12.48 -21.83
C THR A 6 -0.29 -11.09 -22.22
N ASN A 7 0.34 -10.44 -23.20
CA ASN A 7 -0.14 -9.16 -23.75
C ASN A 7 -1.50 -9.29 -24.44
N TRP A 8 -1.73 -10.40 -25.16
CA TRP A 8 -3.05 -10.67 -25.72
C TRP A 8 -4.11 -10.84 -24.63
N ALA A 9 -3.84 -11.63 -23.58
CA ALA A 9 -4.79 -11.82 -22.47
C ALA A 9 -5.18 -10.49 -21.81
N ALA A 10 -4.23 -9.55 -21.65
CA ALA A 10 -4.50 -8.21 -21.12
C ALA A 10 -5.40 -7.35 -22.04
N SER A 11 -5.45 -7.65 -23.34
CA SER A 11 -6.30 -6.96 -24.32
C SER A 11 -7.73 -7.52 -24.39
N VAL A 12 -7.99 -8.72 -23.86
CA VAL A 12 -9.31 -9.36 -23.90
C VAL A 12 -10.31 -8.60 -23.03
N ARG A 13 -11.56 -8.52 -23.50
CA ARG A 13 -12.70 -7.87 -22.82
C ARG A 13 -13.90 -8.83 -22.81
N GLY A 14 -14.91 -8.55 -21.97
CA GLY A 14 -16.12 -9.37 -21.88
C GLY A 14 -15.96 -10.67 -21.07
N VAL A 15 -14.90 -10.77 -20.26
CA VAL A 15 -14.64 -11.89 -19.34
C VAL A 15 -14.79 -11.44 -17.90
N SER A 16 -15.19 -12.36 -17.00
CA SER A 16 -15.22 -12.09 -15.56
C SER A 16 -13.80 -11.99 -14.99
N CYS A 17 -13.63 -11.40 -13.80
CA CYS A 17 -12.31 -11.28 -13.17
C CYS A 17 -11.63 -12.65 -12.94
N ALA A 18 -12.40 -13.66 -12.56
CA ALA A 18 -11.89 -15.03 -12.39
C ALA A 18 -11.49 -15.68 -13.73
N GLU A 19 -12.27 -15.46 -14.80
CA GLU A 19 -11.90 -15.90 -16.14
C GLU A 19 -10.64 -15.21 -16.65
N ALA A 20 -10.49 -13.89 -16.40
CA ALA A 20 -9.31 -13.14 -16.78
C ALA A 20 -8.05 -13.67 -16.08
N ARG A 21 -8.15 -14.05 -14.79
CA ARG A 21 -7.05 -14.65 -14.04
C ARG A 21 -6.67 -16.03 -14.59
N VAL A 22 -7.67 -16.90 -14.86
CA VAL A 22 -7.44 -18.20 -15.51
C VAL A 22 -6.80 -18.05 -16.88
N LEU A 23 -7.28 -17.09 -17.68
CA LEU A 23 -6.73 -16.80 -19.01
C LEU A 23 -5.30 -16.27 -18.96
N PHE A 24 -4.98 -15.43 -17.97
CA PHE A 24 -3.62 -14.91 -17.77
C PHE A 24 -2.64 -16.05 -17.47
N HIS A 25 -2.96 -16.95 -16.53
CA HIS A 25 -2.08 -18.08 -16.20
C HIS A 25 -1.99 -19.11 -17.33
N LEU A 26 -3.06 -19.31 -18.11
CA LEU A 26 -2.98 -20.09 -19.35
C LEU A 26 -2.02 -19.47 -20.37
N SER A 27 -2.09 -18.15 -20.55
CA SER A 27 -1.19 -17.40 -21.44
C SER A 27 0.25 -17.44 -20.95
N ASP A 28 0.47 -17.40 -19.64
CA ASP A 28 1.81 -17.46 -19.06
C ASP A 28 2.49 -18.82 -19.30
N CYS A 29 1.69 -19.89 -19.25
CA CYS A 29 2.09 -21.26 -19.57
C CYS A 29 2.27 -21.54 -21.07
N HIS A 30 1.93 -20.60 -21.96
CA HIS A 30 2.03 -20.82 -23.41
C HIS A 30 3.49 -20.74 -23.90
N ASN A 31 3.90 -21.75 -24.66
CA ASN A 31 5.16 -21.79 -25.42
C ASN A 31 4.86 -21.93 -26.93
N PRO A 32 5.40 -21.06 -27.82
CA PRO A 32 5.16 -21.15 -29.27
C PRO A 32 5.59 -22.47 -29.93
N VAL A 33 6.58 -23.17 -29.36
CA VAL A 33 7.12 -24.42 -29.93
C VAL A 33 6.45 -25.64 -29.30
N GLU A 34 6.30 -25.64 -27.98
CA GLU A 34 5.80 -26.81 -27.24
C GLU A 34 4.27 -26.80 -27.12
N GLY A 35 3.63 -25.63 -26.98
CA GLY A 35 2.20 -25.45 -26.75
C GLY A 35 1.87 -25.02 -25.31
N CYS A 36 0.63 -25.24 -24.87
CA CYS A 36 0.15 -24.91 -23.52
C CYS A 36 -0.52 -26.15 -22.87
N PHE A 37 0.04 -26.67 -21.78
CA PHE A 37 -0.45 -27.89 -21.09
C PHE A 37 -0.52 -27.82 -19.55
N PRO A 38 -0.98 -26.72 -18.93
CA PRO A 38 -1.12 -26.67 -17.49
C PRO A 38 -2.14 -27.69 -16.99
N SER A 39 -1.89 -28.27 -15.81
CA SER A 39 -2.89 -29.09 -15.12
C SER A 39 -3.99 -28.20 -14.55
N GLN A 40 -5.19 -28.75 -14.37
CA GLN A 40 -6.28 -28.01 -13.73
C GLN A 40 -5.99 -27.74 -12.25
N GLU A 41 -5.24 -28.62 -11.60
CA GLU A 41 -4.72 -28.46 -10.24
C GLU A 41 -3.75 -27.27 -10.15
N TYR A 42 -2.79 -27.15 -11.08
CA TYR A 42 -1.90 -26.00 -11.16
C TYR A 42 -2.67 -24.69 -11.38
N LEU A 43 -3.66 -24.69 -12.28
CA LEU A 43 -4.49 -23.51 -12.52
C LEU A 43 -5.31 -23.13 -11.27
N ALA A 44 -5.78 -24.12 -10.50
CA ALA A 44 -6.51 -23.88 -9.27
C ALA A 44 -5.64 -23.19 -8.22
N GLU A 45 -4.41 -23.69 -8.02
CA GLU A 45 -3.43 -23.10 -7.12
C GLU A 45 -3.03 -21.68 -7.56
N ALA A 46 -2.64 -21.51 -8.83
CA ALA A 46 -2.19 -20.22 -9.36
C ALA A 46 -3.30 -19.15 -9.35
N CYS A 47 -4.54 -19.56 -9.61
CA CYS A 47 -5.69 -18.66 -9.60
C CYS A 47 -6.32 -18.48 -8.21
N GLU A 48 -5.89 -19.24 -7.20
CA GLU A 48 -6.45 -19.30 -5.84
C GLU A 48 -7.97 -19.58 -5.83
N ILE A 49 -8.41 -20.48 -6.70
CA ILE A 49 -9.82 -20.92 -6.80
C ILE A 49 -9.89 -22.44 -6.85
N ASP A 50 -11.04 -23.01 -6.52
CA ASP A 50 -11.22 -24.46 -6.58
C ASP A 50 -11.20 -25.00 -8.02
N GLU A 51 -10.79 -26.26 -8.20
CA GLU A 51 -10.71 -26.88 -9.54
C GLU A 51 -12.06 -26.90 -10.27
N ARG A 52 -13.19 -27.00 -9.56
CA ARG A 52 -14.52 -26.98 -10.18
C ARG A 52 -14.82 -25.58 -10.74
N SER A 53 -14.39 -24.52 -10.06
CA SER A 53 -14.42 -23.16 -10.59
C SER A 53 -13.49 -23.00 -11.79
N VAL A 54 -12.26 -23.53 -11.76
CA VAL A 54 -11.37 -23.55 -12.94
C VAL A 54 -12.06 -24.19 -14.15
N ARG A 55 -12.63 -25.39 -13.98
CA ARG A 55 -13.37 -26.11 -15.05
C ARG A 55 -14.52 -25.27 -15.60
N ARG A 56 -15.31 -24.63 -14.72
CA ARG A 56 -16.40 -23.74 -15.11
C ARG A 56 -15.91 -22.53 -15.91
N HIS A 57 -14.82 -21.89 -15.49
CA HIS A 57 -14.25 -20.75 -16.19
C HIS A 57 -13.62 -21.16 -17.53
N LEU A 58 -12.97 -22.31 -17.63
CA LEU A 58 -12.47 -22.86 -18.89
C LEU A 58 -13.61 -23.11 -19.89
N LEU A 59 -14.74 -23.66 -19.45
CA LEU A 59 -15.93 -23.85 -20.29
C LEU A 59 -16.52 -22.50 -20.76
N SER A 60 -16.59 -21.51 -19.86
CA SER A 60 -17.06 -20.17 -20.23
C SER A 60 -16.12 -19.49 -21.25
N LEU A 61 -14.81 -19.57 -21.03
CA LEU A 61 -13.80 -19.07 -21.96
C LEU A 61 -13.84 -19.78 -23.32
N LYS A 62 -14.16 -21.08 -23.34
CA LYS A 62 -14.42 -21.83 -24.57
C LYS A 62 -15.67 -21.33 -25.30
N GLY A 63 -16.77 -21.12 -24.58
CA GLY A 63 -18.00 -20.55 -25.15
C GLY A 63 -17.83 -19.12 -25.69
N LYS A 64 -16.87 -18.36 -25.14
CA LYS A 64 -16.48 -17.02 -25.63
C LYS A 64 -15.51 -17.08 -26.81
N GLY A 65 -15.09 -18.26 -27.25
CA GLY A 65 -14.13 -18.44 -28.34
C GLY A 65 -12.72 -17.96 -28.00
N LEU A 66 -12.35 -17.90 -26.72
CA LEU A 66 -11.03 -17.42 -26.28
C LEU A 66 -10.03 -18.56 -26.06
N VAL A 67 -10.53 -19.72 -25.68
CA VAL A 67 -9.74 -20.92 -25.39
C VAL A 67 -10.39 -22.11 -26.07
N ASN A 68 -9.59 -23.01 -26.61
CA ASN A 68 -10.04 -24.34 -27.00
C ASN A 68 -9.05 -25.37 -26.45
N TRP A 69 -9.42 -26.64 -26.35
CA TRP A 69 -8.47 -27.67 -25.92
C TRP A 69 -8.70 -29.01 -26.60
N VAL A 70 -7.61 -29.77 -26.71
CA VAL A 70 -7.63 -31.16 -27.17
C VAL A 70 -7.25 -32.05 -26.00
N GLU A 71 -8.10 -33.04 -25.67
CA GLU A 71 -7.75 -34.09 -24.71
C GLU A 71 -6.57 -34.91 -25.25
N GLN A 72 -5.50 -35.02 -24.47
CA GLN A 72 -4.34 -35.82 -24.82
C GLN A 72 -4.39 -37.16 -24.09
N ARG A 73 -4.19 -38.26 -24.83
CA ARG A 73 -4.09 -39.62 -24.26
C ARG A 73 -2.85 -40.31 -24.79
N GLU A 74 -2.12 -40.97 -23.90
CA GLU A 74 -0.99 -41.84 -24.24
C GLU A 74 -1.33 -43.25 -23.77
N GLY A 75 -1.78 -44.09 -24.70
CA GLY A 75 -2.27 -45.43 -24.40
C GLY A 75 -3.44 -45.41 -23.41
N LYS A 76 -3.24 -46.00 -22.23
CA LYS A 76 -4.26 -46.10 -21.17
C LYS A 76 -4.30 -44.85 -20.26
N TYR A 77 -3.30 -43.98 -20.30
CA TYR A 77 -3.17 -42.84 -19.38
C TYR A 77 -3.61 -41.53 -20.04
N ARG A 78 -4.36 -40.71 -19.29
CA ARG A 78 -4.71 -39.35 -19.69
C ARG A 78 -3.55 -38.40 -19.39
N LYS A 79 -3.18 -37.57 -20.36
CA LYS A 79 -2.24 -36.46 -20.19
C LYS A 79 -3.01 -35.15 -19.99
N ASN A 80 -2.32 -34.10 -19.56
CA ASN A 80 -2.89 -32.76 -19.49
C ASN A 80 -3.38 -32.33 -20.87
N ASN A 81 -4.50 -31.59 -20.87
CA ASN A 81 -5.08 -31.07 -22.10
C ASN A 81 -4.12 -30.10 -22.78
N ARG A 82 -4.06 -30.14 -24.11
CA ARG A 82 -3.39 -29.09 -24.90
C ARG A 82 -4.38 -27.96 -25.10
N TYR A 83 -4.14 -26.82 -24.47
CA TYR A 83 -4.92 -25.60 -24.67
C TYR A 83 -4.40 -24.84 -25.89
N SER A 84 -5.31 -24.35 -26.72
CA SER A 84 -5.05 -23.40 -27.80
C SER A 84 -5.72 -22.08 -27.45
N LEU A 85 -5.03 -20.97 -27.67
CA LEU A 85 -5.50 -19.62 -27.34
C LEU A 85 -5.89 -18.86 -28.62
N ALA A 86 -6.87 -17.96 -28.52
CA ALA A 86 -7.45 -17.33 -29.71
C ALA A 86 -6.52 -16.40 -30.51
N PHE A 87 -5.34 -16.06 -29.97
CA PHE A 87 -4.32 -15.31 -30.70
C PHE A 87 -3.39 -16.18 -31.54
N GLU A 88 -3.44 -17.52 -31.38
CA GLU A 88 -2.61 -18.45 -32.14
C GLU A 88 -3.06 -18.50 -33.60
N ASP A 89 -2.09 -18.54 -34.52
CA ASP A 89 -2.35 -18.70 -35.95
C ASP A 89 -2.98 -20.08 -36.20
N GLY A 90 -4.20 -20.10 -36.75
CA GLY A 90 -4.97 -21.33 -36.96
C GLY A 90 -5.85 -21.75 -35.78
N PHE A 91 -6.05 -20.88 -34.77
CA PHE A 91 -7.05 -21.11 -33.75
C PHE A 91 -8.44 -21.31 -34.37
N ARG A 92 -9.07 -22.42 -33.99
CA ARG A 92 -10.47 -22.71 -34.33
C ARG A 92 -11.29 -22.61 -33.07
N ALA A 93 -12.08 -21.56 -32.96
CA ALA A 93 -13.22 -21.58 -32.04
C ALA A 93 -14.07 -22.79 -32.42
N GLU A 94 -14.49 -23.57 -31.42
CA GLU A 94 -15.49 -24.58 -31.67
C GLU A 94 -16.72 -23.84 -32.21
N ALA A 95 -17.15 -24.19 -33.43
CA ALA A 95 -18.36 -23.63 -33.98
C ALA A 95 -19.48 -23.90 -32.97
N ALA A 96 -20.26 -22.88 -32.63
CA ALA A 96 -21.51 -23.11 -31.95
C ALA A 96 -22.39 -23.94 -32.89
N GLU A 97 -22.26 -25.27 -32.83
CA GLU A 97 -23.31 -26.16 -33.29
C GLU A 97 -24.50 -25.87 -32.38
N VAL A 98 -25.35 -24.99 -32.90
CA VAL A 98 -26.72 -24.83 -32.45
C VAL A 98 -27.39 -26.15 -32.79
N GLU A 99 -27.26 -27.15 -31.92
CA GLU A 99 -28.24 -28.22 -31.86
C GLU A 99 -29.56 -27.54 -31.49
N ALA A 100 -30.43 -27.46 -32.50
CA ALA A 100 -31.75 -26.92 -32.40
C ALA A 100 -32.55 -27.84 -31.47
N ASP A 101 -32.72 -27.44 -30.21
CA ASP A 101 -33.94 -27.82 -29.53
C ASP A 101 -35.05 -26.88 -30.02
N ASN A 102 -35.93 -27.50 -30.79
CA ASN A 102 -37.09 -26.87 -31.39
C ASN A 102 -37.97 -26.30 -30.27
N LEU A 103 -38.14 -24.98 -30.23
CA LEU A 103 -39.43 -24.31 -30.40
C LEU A 103 -39.25 -22.79 -30.24
N SER A 104 -39.28 -22.12 -31.40
CA SER A 104 -40.02 -20.88 -31.72
C SER A 104 -40.25 -19.86 -30.59
N GLY A 105 -39.87 -18.59 -30.69
CA GLY A 105 -39.44 -17.81 -31.83
C GLY A 105 -39.68 -16.32 -31.52
N SER A 106 -38.83 -15.43 -32.05
CA SER A 106 -39.19 -14.14 -32.65
C SER A 106 -37.98 -13.22 -32.75
N ASN A 107 -37.81 -12.68 -33.95
CA ASN A 107 -36.73 -11.83 -34.39
C ASN A 107 -36.78 -10.40 -33.78
N PRO A 108 -35.70 -9.62 -33.96
CA PRO A 108 -35.44 -8.37 -33.25
C PRO A 108 -35.96 -7.13 -33.98
N GLY A 109 -36.22 -6.08 -33.20
CA GLY A 109 -36.28 -4.70 -33.70
C GLY A 109 -37.59 -3.98 -33.37
N SER A 110 -37.55 -3.08 -32.39
CA SER A 110 -37.94 -1.68 -32.62
C SER A 110 -37.63 -0.83 -31.38
N SER A 111 -37.32 0.42 -31.67
CA SER A 111 -37.04 1.53 -30.79
C SER A 111 -38.31 2.10 -30.13
N THR A 112 -38.11 2.76 -28.99
CA THR A 112 -38.94 3.84 -28.39
C THR A 112 -40.30 3.47 -27.80
N GLY A 113 -40.55 3.93 -26.56
CA GLY A 113 -41.90 4.26 -26.10
C GLY A 113 -42.28 3.76 -24.70
N GLN A 114 -42.26 4.70 -23.76
CA GLN A 114 -43.05 4.83 -22.54
C GLN A 114 -44.18 3.82 -22.20
N ASN A 115 -44.20 3.48 -20.89
CA ASN A 115 -45.36 3.33 -19.99
C ASN A 115 -46.51 2.40 -20.43
N THR A 116 -46.66 1.24 -19.78
CA THR A 116 -47.74 0.92 -18.81
C THR A 116 -47.78 -0.58 -18.51
N GLN A 117 -47.98 -0.89 -17.23
CA GLN A 117 -48.76 -2.01 -16.68
C GLN A 117 -48.49 -3.43 -17.18
N PHE A 118 -47.87 -4.26 -16.33
CA PHE A 118 -48.10 -5.71 -16.34
C PHE A 118 -48.32 -6.21 -14.91
N GLU A 119 -49.51 -6.75 -14.68
CA GLU A 119 -49.80 -7.70 -13.60
C GLU A 119 -48.99 -9.00 -13.82
N PRO A 120 -48.58 -9.70 -12.75
CA PRO A 120 -47.92 -10.99 -12.85
C PRO A 120 -48.96 -12.12 -12.94
N ASP A 121 -48.75 -13.02 -13.90
CA ASP A 121 -49.47 -14.29 -14.00
C ASP A 121 -48.93 -15.31 -12.97
N LYS A 122 -49.79 -16.26 -12.65
CA LYS A 122 -49.89 -17.00 -11.40
C LYS A 122 -48.99 -18.23 -11.30
N ASN A 123 -48.87 -18.67 -10.04
CA ASN A 123 -48.38 -19.95 -9.52
C ASN A 123 -46.85 -19.95 -9.25
N ASP A 124 -46.36 -20.21 -8.05
CA ASP A 124 -46.96 -20.81 -6.86
C ASP A 124 -46.05 -20.54 -5.65
N VAL A 125 -46.62 -20.72 -4.47
CA VAL A 125 -46.01 -20.83 -3.14
C VAL A 125 -45.65 -19.51 -2.42
N LEU A 126 -46.39 -19.30 -1.32
CA LEU A 126 -46.23 -18.29 -0.25
C LEU A 126 -47.00 -16.98 -0.42
N ASN A 127 -48.32 -17.07 -0.50
CA ASN A 127 -49.20 -15.95 -0.11
C ASN A 127 -50.22 -16.41 0.93
N ARG A 128 -49.96 -16.09 2.20
CA ARG A 128 -51.02 -15.86 3.19
C ARG A 128 -50.64 -14.62 3.99
N THR A 129 -50.94 -13.47 3.42
CA THR A 129 -50.84 -12.15 4.05
C THR A 129 -51.86 -12.03 5.19
N MET A 130 -51.44 -11.37 6.26
CA MET A 130 -52.33 -10.84 7.31
C MET A 130 -53.32 -9.83 6.71
N GLU A 131 -54.60 -9.90 7.08
CA GLU A 131 -55.24 -8.88 7.92
C GLU A 131 -56.73 -9.16 8.17
N SER A 132 -57.19 -8.61 9.28
CA SER A 132 -58.55 -8.57 9.81
C SER A 132 -59.00 -9.80 10.58
N SER A 133 -58.79 -9.74 11.90
CA SER A 133 -59.90 -9.75 12.86
C SER A 133 -59.39 -9.28 14.23
N LYS A 134 -59.97 -8.18 14.69
CA LYS A 134 -59.94 -7.76 16.09
C LYS A 134 -60.60 -8.88 16.91
N GLU A 135 -59.85 -9.59 17.74
CA GLU A 135 -60.34 -10.22 18.97
C GLU A 135 -59.15 -10.85 19.73
N LYS A 136 -59.02 -10.50 21.02
CA LYS A 136 -57.94 -10.98 21.90
C LYS A 136 -58.14 -12.46 22.27
N PRO A 137 -57.04 -13.21 22.44
CA PRO A 137 -56.95 -13.98 23.68
C PRO A 137 -55.56 -13.89 24.33
N VAL A 138 -55.59 -13.88 25.65
CA VAL A 138 -54.47 -13.89 26.59
C VAL A 138 -53.71 -15.20 26.46
N ILE A 139 -52.40 -15.14 26.20
CA ILE A 139 -51.48 -16.28 26.35
C ILE A 139 -50.26 -15.79 27.12
N GLU A 140 -50.04 -16.40 28.29
CA GLU A 140 -48.97 -16.14 29.24
C GLU A 140 -47.57 -16.46 28.68
N PRO A 141 -46.49 -15.82 29.19
CA PRO A 141 -45.18 -15.89 28.57
C PRO A 141 -44.47 -17.21 28.89
N VAL A 142 -44.17 -18.02 27.87
CA VAL A 142 -43.23 -19.14 27.99
C VAL A 142 -41.80 -18.58 27.99
N ARG A 143 -41.15 -18.72 29.14
CA ARG A 143 -39.77 -18.32 29.42
C ARG A 143 -38.86 -19.54 29.25
N GLU A 144 -37.94 -19.52 28.29
CA GLU A 144 -36.82 -20.47 28.18
C GLU A 144 -35.56 -19.81 27.58
N PRO A 145 -34.35 -20.35 27.85
CA PRO A 145 -33.32 -19.64 28.60
C PRO A 145 -32.29 -18.87 27.76
N GLU A 146 -31.72 -17.86 28.41
CA GLU A 146 -30.63 -17.02 27.93
C GLU A 146 -29.40 -17.86 27.54
N ARG A 147 -29.05 -17.79 26.26
CA ARG A 147 -27.73 -18.18 25.78
C ARG A 147 -26.83 -16.94 25.88
N GLU A 148 -26.17 -16.80 27.01
CA GLU A 148 -25.11 -15.81 27.23
C GLU A 148 -24.01 -15.99 26.18
N GLY A 149 -23.60 -14.89 25.52
CA GLY A 149 -22.36 -14.87 24.74
C GLY A 149 -22.38 -14.19 23.37
N ALA A 150 -23.23 -13.20 23.11
CA ALA A 150 -22.98 -12.21 22.05
C ALA A 150 -23.59 -10.87 22.47
N SER A 151 -22.78 -9.81 22.53
CA SER A 151 -23.25 -8.47 22.87
C SER A 151 -24.37 -8.06 21.91
N ALA A 152 -25.57 -7.85 22.44
CA ALA A 152 -26.69 -7.33 21.67
C ALA A 152 -26.42 -5.84 21.37
N ILE A 153 -25.65 -5.57 20.32
CA ILE A 153 -25.48 -4.22 19.78
C ILE A 153 -26.89 -3.70 19.45
N SER A 154 -27.27 -2.57 20.04
CA SER A 154 -28.62 -2.05 19.83
C SER A 154 -28.83 -1.67 18.36
N ILE A 155 -30.09 -1.68 17.91
CA ILE A 155 -30.43 -1.21 16.55
C ILE A 155 -29.94 0.23 16.33
N ASP A 156 -29.94 1.05 17.39
CA ASP A 156 -29.47 2.43 17.36
C ASP A 156 -27.95 2.51 17.16
N ASP A 157 -27.18 1.65 17.84
CA ASP A 157 -25.72 1.56 17.67
C ASP A 157 -25.33 1.12 16.25
N ARG A 158 -26.10 0.20 15.66
CA ARG A 158 -25.88 -0.22 14.27
C ARG A 158 -26.16 0.92 13.28
N LYS A 159 -27.25 1.69 13.48
CA LYS A 159 -27.56 2.87 12.66
C LYS A 159 -26.53 4.00 12.83
N LYS A 160 -26.01 4.19 14.05
CA LYS A 160 -24.93 5.13 14.33
C LYS A 160 -23.66 4.72 13.60
N THR A 161 -23.28 3.45 13.70
CA THR A 161 -22.09 2.88 13.04
C THR A 161 -22.17 3.03 11.52
N GLU A 162 -23.36 2.81 10.92
CA GLU A 162 -23.59 3.03 9.49
C GLU A 162 -23.43 4.51 9.09
N ARG A 163 -23.95 5.44 9.89
CA ARG A 163 -23.80 6.88 9.62
C ARG A 163 -22.34 7.33 9.68
N GLU A 164 -21.57 6.80 10.63
CA GLU A 164 -20.13 7.07 10.74
C GLU A 164 -19.38 6.53 9.51
N PHE A 165 -19.72 5.32 9.07
CA PHE A 165 -19.17 4.74 7.84
C PHE A 165 -19.44 5.62 6.61
N LEU A 166 -20.71 6.00 6.38
CA LEU A 166 -21.09 6.81 5.22
C LEU A 166 -20.44 8.20 5.22
N ARG A 167 -20.08 8.73 6.39
CA ARG A 167 -19.31 9.98 6.51
C ARG A 167 -17.83 9.77 6.24
N TRP A 168 -17.25 8.67 6.73
CA TRP A 168 -15.83 8.37 6.59
C TRP A 168 -15.46 7.89 5.18
N TRP A 169 -16.28 7.01 4.58
CA TRP A 169 -16.06 6.41 3.25
C TRP A 169 -15.61 7.41 2.15
N PRO A 170 -16.36 8.50 1.88
CA PRO A 170 -15.98 9.45 0.82
C PRO A 170 -14.75 10.31 1.15
N SER A 171 -14.26 10.28 2.40
CA SER A 171 -13.05 10.99 2.78
C SER A 171 -11.77 10.25 2.35
N TRP A 172 -11.87 8.96 2.03
CA TRP A 172 -10.72 8.14 1.69
C TRP A 172 -10.26 8.34 0.24
N PRO A 173 -8.97 8.59 -0.06
CA PRO A 173 -8.53 8.98 -1.41
C PRO A 173 -8.86 7.99 -2.55
N THR A 174 -8.87 6.69 -2.26
CA THR A 174 -9.14 5.63 -3.25
C THR A 174 -10.56 5.06 -3.16
N TYR A 175 -11.48 5.74 -2.46
CA TYR A 175 -12.87 5.28 -2.32
C TYR A 175 -13.57 4.96 -3.65
N PRO A 176 -13.38 5.71 -4.77
CA PRO A 176 -14.10 5.40 -6.01
C PRO A 176 -13.71 4.06 -6.63
N ASN A 177 -12.50 3.58 -6.31
CA ASN A 177 -11.94 2.33 -6.82
C ASN A 177 -12.02 1.20 -5.77
N GLY A 178 -12.46 1.49 -4.55
CA GLY A 178 -12.55 0.53 -3.46
C GLY A 178 -13.86 -0.23 -3.47
N SER A 179 -13.85 -1.47 -2.96
CA SER A 179 -15.09 -2.21 -2.70
C SER A 179 -15.80 -1.63 -1.47
N GLU A 180 -16.94 -0.98 -1.68
CA GLU A 180 -17.77 -0.45 -0.59
C GLU A 180 -18.20 -1.57 0.37
N ASP A 181 -18.63 -2.72 -0.16
CA ASP A 181 -19.07 -3.86 0.66
C ASP A 181 -17.94 -4.46 1.51
N ALA A 182 -16.75 -4.63 0.94
CA ALA A 182 -15.60 -5.13 1.71
C ALA A 182 -15.18 -4.12 2.80
N THR A 183 -15.22 -2.83 2.47
CA THR A 183 -14.88 -1.77 3.42
C THR A 183 -15.92 -1.66 4.53
N ARG A 184 -17.21 -1.77 4.18
CA ARG A 184 -18.31 -1.77 5.15
C ARG A 184 -18.17 -2.94 6.12
N ARG A 185 -17.87 -4.15 5.63
CA ARG A 185 -17.62 -5.32 6.50
C ARG A 185 -16.46 -5.05 7.48
N ALA A 186 -15.31 -4.60 6.97
CA ALA A 186 -14.16 -4.27 7.80
C ALA A 186 -14.48 -3.16 8.82
N TRP A 187 -15.32 -2.18 8.47
CA TRP A 187 -15.77 -1.13 9.38
C TRP A 187 -16.60 -1.65 10.55
N PHE A 188 -17.52 -2.58 10.29
CA PHE A 188 -18.36 -3.19 11.33
C PHE A 188 -17.60 -4.16 12.24
N GLU A 189 -16.44 -4.67 11.81
CA GLU A 189 -15.56 -5.47 12.66
C GLU A 189 -14.80 -4.62 13.70
N LEU A 190 -14.72 -3.30 13.51
CA LEU A 190 -14.05 -2.40 14.45
C LEU A 190 -14.89 -2.13 15.71
N SER A 191 -14.22 -2.18 16.85
CA SER A 191 -14.76 -1.69 18.12
C SER A 191 -15.12 -0.19 18.05
N PRO A 192 -16.03 0.30 18.91
CA PRO A 192 -16.36 1.73 18.97
C PRO A 192 -15.13 2.64 19.13
N GLU A 193 -14.18 2.25 19.98
CA GLU A 193 -12.95 2.99 20.24
C GLU A 193 -12.05 3.03 19.00
N GLN A 194 -11.92 1.89 18.30
CA GLN A 194 -11.16 1.81 17.05
C GLN A 194 -11.79 2.67 15.95
N ARG A 195 -13.12 2.74 15.86
CA ARG A 195 -13.80 3.61 14.88
C ARG A 195 -13.54 5.08 15.14
N VAL A 196 -13.60 5.50 16.40
CA VAL A 196 -13.26 6.88 16.80
C VAL A 196 -11.82 7.20 16.42
N ALA A 197 -10.88 6.34 16.80
CA ALA A 197 -9.46 6.52 16.48
C ALA A 197 -9.19 6.53 14.96
N CYS A 198 -9.84 5.64 14.21
CA CYS A 198 -9.76 5.59 12.75
C CYS A 198 -10.20 6.92 12.13
N ILE A 199 -11.36 7.45 12.53
CA ILE A 199 -11.88 8.73 12.02
C ILE A 199 -10.92 9.88 12.31
N GLU A 200 -10.40 9.96 13.54
CA GLU A 200 -9.49 11.02 13.96
C GLU A 200 -8.15 10.97 13.22
N LYS A 201 -7.61 9.76 13.02
CA LYS A 201 -6.27 9.56 12.45
C LYS A 201 -6.24 9.46 10.92
N THR A 202 -7.37 9.19 10.27
CA THR A 202 -7.47 9.10 8.80
C THR A 202 -6.88 10.35 8.10
N PRO A 203 -7.23 11.59 8.48
CA PRO A 203 -6.65 12.79 7.86
C PRO A 203 -5.13 12.89 8.03
N VAL A 204 -4.62 12.52 9.21
CA VAL A 204 -3.18 12.53 9.51
C VAL A 204 -2.44 11.50 8.66
N PHE A 205 -3.00 10.29 8.54
CA PHE A 205 -2.47 9.24 7.68
C PHE A 205 -2.42 9.68 6.21
N ILE A 206 -3.52 10.25 5.70
CA ILE A 206 -3.58 10.75 4.32
C ILE A 206 -2.52 11.84 4.09
N ALA A 207 -2.38 12.78 5.03
CA ALA A 207 -1.36 13.82 4.93
C ALA A 207 0.06 13.25 4.95
N ALA A 208 0.33 12.26 5.80
CA ALA A 208 1.62 11.58 5.88
C ALA A 208 1.97 10.86 4.56
N VAL A 209 1.04 10.09 3.99
CA VAL A 209 1.25 9.40 2.70
C VAL A 209 1.47 10.41 1.57
N LYS A 210 0.72 11.52 1.51
CA LYS A 210 0.91 12.58 0.49
C LYS A 210 2.26 13.29 0.59
N ALA A 211 2.80 13.44 1.80
CA ALA A 211 4.08 14.07 2.01
C ALA A 211 5.25 13.23 1.48
N ARG A 212 5.02 11.93 1.24
CA ARG A 212 6.03 11.04 0.67
C ARG A 212 6.10 11.15 -0.84
N LYS A 213 7.31 11.16 -1.36
CA LYS A 213 7.55 11.07 -2.80
C LYS A 213 7.23 9.64 -3.26
N GLY A 214 6.21 9.47 -4.09
CA GLY A 214 5.78 8.15 -4.59
C GLY A 214 4.75 7.42 -3.70
N GLY A 215 4.25 8.04 -2.62
CA GLY A 215 3.29 7.40 -1.72
C GLY A 215 1.97 7.03 -2.42
N SER A 216 1.68 5.74 -2.50
CA SER A 216 0.38 5.23 -2.95
C SER A 216 -0.57 5.00 -1.77
N PHE A 217 -1.86 5.25 -1.98
CA PHE A 217 -2.88 4.96 -0.98
C PHE A 217 -3.34 3.51 -1.12
N THR A 218 -3.33 2.78 0.00
CA THR A 218 -3.97 1.48 0.07
C THR A 218 -5.49 1.59 -0.15
N PHE A 219 -6.13 0.48 -0.49
CA PHE A 219 -7.58 0.43 -0.52
C PHE A 219 -8.17 0.63 0.88
N PRO A 220 -9.35 1.25 0.99
CA PRO A 220 -9.97 1.56 2.29
C PRO A 220 -10.25 0.30 3.13
N ALA A 221 -10.68 -0.81 2.52
CA ALA A 221 -10.86 -2.07 3.23
C ALA A 221 -9.55 -2.60 3.86
N VAL A 222 -8.43 -2.47 3.15
CA VAL A 222 -7.09 -2.87 3.65
C VAL A 222 -6.68 -1.96 4.81
N TYR A 223 -6.87 -0.65 4.66
CA TYR A 223 -6.60 0.33 5.72
C TYR A 223 -7.33 0.00 7.03
N LEU A 224 -8.63 -0.36 6.93
CA LEU A 224 -9.44 -0.75 8.08
C LEU A 224 -9.00 -2.08 8.69
N LYS A 225 -8.82 -3.12 7.86
CA LYS A 225 -8.46 -4.47 8.31
C LYS A 225 -7.09 -4.52 8.99
N GLU A 226 -6.12 -3.80 8.43
CA GLU A 226 -4.76 -3.72 8.99
C GLU A 226 -4.62 -2.67 10.10
N ARG A 227 -5.69 -1.92 10.41
CA ARG A 227 -5.68 -0.82 11.39
C ARG A 227 -4.52 0.14 11.11
N ALA A 228 -4.33 0.51 9.86
CA ALA A 228 -3.13 1.22 9.42
C ALA A 228 -2.93 2.61 10.07
N TRP A 229 -3.96 3.20 10.71
CA TRP A 229 -3.79 4.39 11.55
C TRP A 229 -2.92 4.16 12.80
N GLU A 230 -2.78 2.92 13.27
CA GLU A 230 -1.96 2.60 14.45
C GLU A 230 -0.48 2.68 14.13
N ARG A 231 -0.13 2.49 12.86
CA ARG A 231 1.23 2.72 12.37
C ARG A 231 1.68 4.16 12.58
N LEU A 232 0.77 5.15 12.66
CA LEU A 232 1.13 6.53 12.96
C LEU A 232 1.75 6.73 14.36
N GLU A 233 1.47 5.82 15.28
CA GLU A 233 2.00 5.88 16.65
C GLU A 233 3.36 5.20 16.77
N ASP A 234 3.69 4.31 15.84
CA ASP A 234 5.00 3.66 15.78
C ASP A 234 6.02 4.64 15.17
N PRO A 235 7.01 5.13 15.93
CA PRO A 235 8.03 6.03 15.40
C PRO A 235 8.84 5.39 14.26
N ARG A 236 8.90 4.06 14.19
CA ARG A 236 9.59 3.32 13.12
C ARG A 236 8.73 3.18 11.88
N SER A 237 7.44 3.47 11.96
CA SER A 237 6.61 3.52 10.78
C SER A 237 7.00 4.68 9.90
N ASP A 238 7.14 4.35 8.64
CA ASP A 238 7.21 5.27 7.52
C ASP A 238 6.06 6.32 7.49
N VAL A 239 4.86 6.05 8.05
CA VAL A 239 3.71 6.99 8.03
C VAL A 239 3.65 7.88 9.26
N ALA A 240 4.44 7.58 10.30
CA ALA A 240 4.38 8.36 11.52
C ALA A 240 4.75 9.83 11.27
N PRO A 241 3.95 10.77 11.80
CA PRO A 241 4.12 12.18 11.50
C PRO A 241 5.42 12.73 12.11
N ALA A 242 5.97 13.76 11.46
CA ALA A 242 7.10 14.47 12.03
C ALA A 242 6.69 15.21 13.32
N SER A 243 7.56 15.17 14.32
CA SER A 243 7.32 15.78 15.64
C SER A 243 8.35 16.89 15.93
N MET A 244 7.96 17.89 16.71
CA MET A 244 8.79 19.07 16.98
C MET A 244 9.80 18.81 18.10
N HIS A 245 11.09 18.99 17.82
CA HIS A 245 12.18 18.75 18.76
C HIS A 245 13.05 19.99 18.98
N LYS A 246 13.47 20.21 20.23
CA LYS A 246 14.36 21.31 20.63
C LYS A 246 15.79 21.09 20.12
N PRO A 247 16.57 22.16 19.90
CA PRO A 247 17.98 22.07 19.53
C PRO A 247 18.76 21.13 20.45
N PHE A 248 19.69 20.37 19.86
CA PHE A 248 20.57 19.43 20.55
C PHE A 248 19.90 18.25 21.29
N SER A 249 18.58 18.06 21.16
CA SER A 249 17.95 16.78 21.53
C SER A 249 18.38 15.65 20.60
N GLN A 250 18.23 14.38 21.01
CA GLN A 250 18.64 13.23 20.19
C GLN A 250 18.03 13.27 18.78
N PRO A 251 16.71 13.51 18.59
CA PRO A 251 16.13 13.54 17.25
C PRO A 251 16.59 14.75 16.43
N TRP A 252 16.81 15.89 17.08
CA TRP A 252 17.33 17.09 16.40
C TRP A 252 18.77 16.86 15.92
N MET A 253 19.59 16.18 16.71
CA MET A 253 20.96 15.79 16.32
C MET A 253 20.96 14.72 15.22
N ALA A 254 20.03 13.75 15.26
CA ALA A 254 19.86 12.80 14.17
C ALA A 254 19.48 13.51 12.87
N MET A 255 18.63 14.55 12.93
CA MET A 255 18.33 15.39 11.78
C MET A 255 19.58 16.12 11.25
N LEU A 256 20.43 16.64 12.13
CA LEU A 256 21.70 17.28 11.72
C LEU A 256 22.60 16.27 10.99
N LEU A 257 22.76 15.06 11.56
CA LEU A 257 23.53 13.97 10.97
C LEU A 257 22.98 13.52 9.62
N ALA A 258 21.65 13.47 9.48
CA ALA A 258 21.00 13.14 8.23
C ALA A 258 21.22 14.23 7.17
N GLU A 259 21.27 15.51 7.54
CA GLU A 259 21.57 16.60 6.62
C GLU A 259 23.03 16.58 6.14
N VAL A 260 24.00 16.36 7.03
CA VAL A 260 25.43 16.29 6.63
C VAL A 260 25.79 15.01 5.87
N SER A 261 24.96 13.96 5.98
CA SER A 261 25.09 12.73 5.19
C SER A 261 24.61 12.87 3.74
N LYS A 262 23.97 13.99 3.38
CA LYS A 262 23.59 14.27 1.99
C LYS A 262 24.81 14.71 1.18
N PRO A 263 24.76 14.60 -0.17
CA PRO A 263 25.77 15.18 -1.03
C PRO A 263 25.96 16.67 -0.74
N MET A 264 27.22 17.09 -0.64
CA MET A 264 27.60 18.48 -0.46
C MET A 264 27.05 19.35 -1.61
N ALA A 265 26.57 20.54 -1.29
CA ALA A 265 26.21 21.53 -2.31
C ALA A 265 27.42 21.85 -3.20
N THR A 266 27.17 22.04 -4.50
CA THR A 266 28.23 22.32 -5.48
C THR A 266 28.38 23.80 -5.79
N VAL A 267 27.40 24.62 -5.40
CA VAL A 267 27.36 26.06 -5.69
C VAL A 267 27.69 26.84 -4.40
N PHE A 268 28.89 27.39 -4.34
CA PHE A 268 29.34 28.24 -3.24
C PHE A 268 29.45 29.71 -3.66
N PRO A 269 29.24 30.66 -2.72
CA PRO A 269 29.60 32.06 -2.96
C PRO A 269 31.06 32.21 -3.35
N VAL A 270 31.38 33.15 -4.24
CA VAL A 270 32.76 33.41 -4.68
C VAL A 270 33.67 33.69 -3.47
N MET A 271 34.91 33.19 -3.50
CA MET A 271 35.89 33.48 -2.46
C MET A 271 36.11 34.98 -2.30
N THR A 272 36.04 35.46 -1.07
CA THR A 272 36.37 36.86 -0.77
C THR A 272 37.82 37.14 -1.13
N THR A 273 38.17 38.41 -1.32
CA THR A 273 39.57 38.81 -1.60
C THR A 273 40.52 38.33 -0.50
N PHE A 274 40.09 38.39 0.77
CA PHE A 274 40.84 37.86 1.90
C PHE A 274 41.06 36.34 1.79
N GLN A 275 40.00 35.57 1.53
CA GLN A 275 40.09 34.11 1.36
C GLN A 275 41.02 33.72 0.21
N ARG A 276 40.97 34.45 -0.91
CA ARG A 276 41.87 34.23 -2.06
C ARG A 276 43.32 34.50 -1.70
N GLN A 277 43.59 35.60 -0.98
CA GLN A 277 44.94 35.93 -0.52
C GLN A 277 45.46 34.90 0.49
N GLN A 278 44.61 34.40 1.39
CA GLN A 278 44.99 33.35 2.34
C GLN A 278 45.32 32.04 1.63
N ALA A 279 44.45 31.58 0.72
CA ALA A 279 44.66 30.35 -0.04
C ALA A 279 45.93 30.39 -0.91
N ALA A 280 46.34 31.58 -1.37
CA ALA A 280 47.55 31.75 -2.17
C ALA A 280 48.87 31.63 -1.36
N ARG A 281 48.82 31.63 -0.02
CA ARG A 281 50.03 31.58 0.83
C ARG A 281 50.71 30.22 0.84
N SER A 282 49.92 29.15 0.89
CA SER A 282 50.42 27.77 0.89
C SER A 282 49.29 26.77 0.59
N ALA A 283 49.65 25.53 0.25
CA ALA A 283 48.69 24.44 0.09
C ALA A 283 47.90 24.16 1.38
N ASP A 284 48.51 24.37 2.55
CA ASP A 284 47.86 24.15 3.85
C ASP A 284 46.81 25.23 4.13
N GLU A 285 47.14 26.49 3.85
CA GLU A 285 46.19 27.59 3.98
C GLU A 285 45.04 27.48 2.96
N ALA A 286 45.32 27.00 1.74
CA ALA A 286 44.28 26.68 0.76
C ALA A 286 43.31 25.62 1.29
N ARG A 287 43.82 24.54 1.90
CA ARG A 287 43.00 23.48 2.50
C ARG A 287 42.14 23.99 3.67
N LYS A 288 42.68 24.87 4.53
CA LYS A 288 41.91 25.49 5.63
C LYS A 288 40.75 26.34 5.09
N VAL A 289 41.02 27.17 4.08
CA VAL A 289 39.98 27.99 3.43
C VAL A 289 38.90 27.12 2.79
N ASP A 290 39.29 26.01 2.15
CA ASP A 290 38.33 25.06 1.57
C ASP A 290 37.45 24.40 2.65
N LEU A 291 38.06 23.87 3.72
CA LEU A 291 37.32 23.27 4.84
C LEU A 291 36.36 24.25 5.53
N GLU A 292 36.79 25.49 5.77
CA GLU A 292 35.93 26.54 6.32
C GLU A 292 34.72 26.80 5.41
N ARG A 293 34.96 26.90 4.10
CA ARG A 293 33.90 27.12 3.12
C ARG A 293 32.96 25.93 3.02
N ARG A 294 33.46 24.70 3.10
CA ARG A 294 32.64 23.48 3.12
C ARG A 294 31.79 23.42 4.38
N SER A 295 32.35 23.72 5.54
CA SER A 295 31.60 23.77 6.80
C SER A 295 30.47 24.80 6.72
N LYS A 296 30.72 25.97 6.12
CA LYS A 296 29.73 27.04 6.03
C LYS A 296 28.67 26.84 4.95
N TYR A 297 29.07 26.42 3.76
CA TYR A 297 28.23 26.43 2.54
C TYR A 297 27.95 25.04 1.98
N GLY A 298 28.70 24.02 2.39
CA GLY A 298 28.58 22.65 1.88
C GLY A 298 27.25 22.00 2.23
N TRP A 299 26.70 22.30 3.42
CA TRP A 299 25.41 21.78 3.87
C TRP A 299 24.53 22.91 4.41
N PRO A 300 23.91 23.72 3.53
CA PRO A 300 23.21 24.94 3.93
C PRO A 300 22.19 24.75 5.05
N LYS A 301 21.46 23.64 5.02
CA LYS A 301 20.46 23.32 6.06
C LYS A 301 21.12 22.95 7.39
N ALA A 302 22.17 22.14 7.40
CA ALA A 302 22.91 21.81 8.61
C ALA A 302 23.57 23.06 9.24
N SER A 303 24.17 23.92 8.41
CA SER A 303 24.71 25.21 8.85
C SER A 303 23.64 26.11 9.45
N TRP A 304 22.48 26.21 8.78
CA TRP A 304 21.33 26.97 9.27
C TRP A 304 20.78 26.44 10.59
N MET A 305 20.72 25.11 10.76
CA MET A 305 20.30 24.48 12.02
C MET A 305 21.15 24.95 13.20
N LEU A 306 22.48 24.96 13.02
CA LEU A 306 23.43 25.33 14.05
C LEU A 306 23.55 26.85 14.25
N SER A 307 23.19 27.67 13.26
CA SER A 307 23.19 29.13 13.40
C SER A 307 21.93 29.66 14.07
N GLU A 308 20.76 29.12 13.72
CA GLU A 308 19.48 29.61 14.23
C GLU A 308 19.06 28.97 15.54
N LEU A 309 19.47 27.72 15.80
CA LEU A 309 19.11 26.96 17.00
C LEU A 309 17.60 26.99 17.28
N LYS A 310 16.79 26.76 16.23
CA LYS A 310 15.34 26.70 16.32
C LYS A 310 14.85 25.26 16.50
N PRO A 311 13.72 25.03 17.19
CA PRO A 311 13.04 23.75 17.17
C PRO A 311 12.64 23.34 15.74
N LEU A 312 12.71 22.06 15.43
CA LEU A 312 12.43 21.53 14.09
C LEU A 312 11.56 20.29 14.14
N ALA A 313 10.73 20.13 13.10
CA ALA A 313 10.00 18.91 12.85
C ALA A 313 10.97 17.82 12.36
N VAL A 314 11.10 16.75 13.12
CA VAL A 314 11.96 15.60 12.80
C VAL A 314 11.08 14.43 12.35
N PRO A 315 11.35 13.81 11.18
CA PRO A 315 10.69 12.59 10.75
C PRO A 315 10.75 11.48 11.80
N ALA A 316 9.65 10.74 11.97
CA ALA A 316 9.55 9.67 12.96
C ALA A 316 10.68 8.64 12.85
N SER A 317 11.08 8.25 11.64
CA SER A 317 12.20 7.33 11.41
C SER A 317 13.51 7.83 12.03
N LEU A 318 13.78 9.14 11.97
CA LEU A 318 14.95 9.73 12.62
C LEU A 318 14.80 9.80 14.14
N VAL A 319 13.58 9.99 14.64
CA VAL A 319 13.30 9.89 16.08
C VAL A 319 13.66 8.48 16.57
N ALA A 320 13.22 7.44 15.87
CA ALA A 320 13.52 6.06 16.20
C ALA A 320 15.02 5.74 16.14
N ILE A 321 15.72 6.15 15.07
CA ILE A 321 17.17 5.96 14.95
C ILE A 321 17.91 6.66 16.11
N SER A 322 17.42 7.83 16.54
CA SER A 322 18.05 8.61 17.59
C SER A 322 17.91 8.02 19.01
N GLU A 323 17.05 7.01 19.21
CA GLU A 323 16.90 6.32 20.50
C GLU A 323 18.23 5.71 20.98
N ASN A 324 19.10 5.32 20.05
CA ASN A 324 20.42 4.76 20.32
C ASN A 324 21.50 5.81 20.62
N PHE A 325 21.16 7.10 20.62
CA PHE A 325 22.15 8.15 20.85
C PHE A 325 22.47 8.25 22.33
N VAL A 326 23.74 8.51 22.63
CA VAL A 326 24.24 8.70 23.98
C VAL A 326 24.61 10.15 24.21
N GLY A 327 24.38 10.63 25.43
CA GLY A 327 24.85 11.92 25.87
C GLY A 327 26.36 11.89 26.11
N VAL A 328 27.10 12.74 25.42
CA VAL A 328 28.55 12.92 25.54
C VAL A 328 28.84 14.32 26.08
N LYS A 329 29.74 14.44 27.07
CA LYS A 329 30.13 15.75 27.59
C LYS A 329 31.00 16.49 26.55
N PRO A 330 30.76 17.79 26.32
CA PRO A 330 31.50 18.55 25.29
C PRO A 330 33.02 18.61 25.46
N ASP A 331 33.51 18.44 26.69
CA ASP A 331 34.93 18.47 27.08
C ASP A 331 35.58 17.08 27.14
N SER A 332 34.84 16.02 26.81
CA SER A 332 35.37 14.65 26.81
C SER A 332 36.18 14.34 25.55
N ASP A 333 37.12 13.38 25.66
CA ASP A 333 37.92 12.88 24.53
C ASP A 333 37.03 12.41 23.38
N ARG A 334 35.93 11.72 23.71
CA ARG A 334 34.94 11.29 22.73
C ARG A 334 34.32 12.46 21.96
N ALA A 335 34.01 13.58 22.62
CA ALA A 335 33.52 14.77 21.91
C ALA A 335 34.61 15.38 21.01
N ALA A 336 35.89 15.28 21.39
CA ALA A 336 37.01 15.71 20.57
C ALA A 336 37.16 14.82 19.32
N ASP A 337 36.98 13.50 19.44
CA ASP A 337 37.05 12.56 18.30
C ASP A 337 35.93 12.85 17.29
N TRP A 338 34.70 13.03 17.78
CA TRP A 338 33.56 13.43 16.95
C TRP A 338 33.80 14.78 16.26
N ARG A 339 34.34 15.76 16.99
CA ARG A 339 34.71 17.06 16.43
C ARG A 339 35.76 16.93 15.33
N ALA A 340 36.82 16.16 15.57
CA ALA A 340 37.89 15.93 14.60
C ALA A 340 37.36 15.27 13.31
N MET A 341 36.43 14.31 13.44
CA MET A 341 35.77 13.70 12.30
C MET A 341 34.93 14.72 11.52
N PHE A 342 34.11 15.53 12.20
CA PHE A 342 33.32 16.57 11.55
C PHE A 342 34.20 17.59 10.81
N GLU A 343 35.26 18.06 11.45
CA GLU A 343 36.23 19.00 10.86
C GLU A 343 36.91 18.39 9.63
N ARG A 344 37.33 17.11 9.69
CA ARG A 344 37.94 16.39 8.56
C ARG A 344 36.99 16.25 7.36
N ASN A 345 35.69 16.04 7.62
CA ASN A 345 34.68 15.95 6.58
C ASN A 345 34.20 17.33 6.06
N GLY A 346 34.61 18.41 6.72
CA GLY A 346 34.12 19.76 6.45
C GLY A 346 32.66 19.94 6.85
N TRP A 347 32.16 19.16 7.82
CA TRP A 347 30.80 19.28 8.34
C TRP A 347 30.71 20.40 9.37
N PRO A 348 29.58 21.12 9.44
CA PRO A 348 29.37 22.14 10.47
C PRO A 348 29.23 21.49 11.85
N TRP A 349 29.91 22.07 12.84
CA TRP A 349 29.94 21.59 14.22
C TRP A 349 29.76 22.77 15.18
N SER A 350 29.02 22.56 16.27
CA SER A 350 28.91 23.55 17.35
C SER A 350 28.72 22.84 18.68
N THR A 351 29.45 23.28 19.70
CA THR A 351 29.29 22.88 21.10
C THR A 351 28.79 24.02 21.99
N SER A 352 28.55 25.19 21.40
CA SER A 352 28.20 26.41 22.14
C SER A 352 26.85 26.27 22.83
N GLY A 353 26.84 26.39 24.16
CA GLY A 353 25.62 26.38 24.97
C GLY A 353 25.02 24.99 25.20
N VAL A 354 25.77 23.91 24.93
CA VAL A 354 25.29 22.54 25.10
C VAL A 354 25.92 21.90 26.32
N ASN A 355 25.11 21.35 27.22
CA ASN A 355 25.60 20.61 28.39
C ASN A 355 25.97 19.16 28.05
N MET A 356 25.22 18.54 27.13
CA MET A 356 25.40 17.16 26.68
C MET A 356 25.13 17.07 25.17
N LEU A 357 26.13 16.65 24.41
CA LEU A 357 26.02 16.38 22.98
C LEU A 357 25.34 15.03 22.78
N GLN A 358 24.26 14.99 22.00
CA GLN A 358 23.58 13.74 21.67
C GLN A 358 24.18 13.18 20.39
N LEU A 359 24.88 12.05 20.50
CA LEU A 359 25.65 11.46 19.39
C LEU A 359 25.40 9.94 19.35
N PRO A 360 25.51 9.30 18.17
CA PRO A 360 25.45 7.86 18.04
C PRO A 360 26.37 7.12 19.05
N ALA A 361 25.89 5.98 19.56
CA ALA A 361 26.69 5.09 20.38
C ALA A 361 27.83 4.46 19.55
N GLY A 362 29.01 4.27 20.16
CA GLY A 362 30.20 3.74 19.50
C GLY A 362 31.21 4.80 19.03
N GLU A 363 32.21 4.32 18.30
CA GLU A 363 33.26 5.12 17.67
C GLU A 363 32.69 5.96 16.51
N PRO A 364 33.17 7.21 16.30
CA PRO A 364 32.54 8.15 15.36
C PRO A 364 32.36 7.59 13.95
N GLU A 365 33.40 6.99 13.36
CA GLU A 365 33.36 6.48 11.99
C GLU A 365 32.37 5.34 11.81
N ALA A 366 32.46 4.31 12.67
CA ALA A 366 31.58 3.15 12.61
C ALA A 366 30.12 3.54 12.91
N ALA A 367 29.92 4.45 13.85
CA ALA A 367 28.59 4.89 14.25
C ALA A 367 27.91 5.76 13.17
N ILE A 368 28.68 6.56 12.41
CA ILE A 368 28.15 7.27 11.23
C ILE A 368 27.81 6.30 10.11
N GLU A 369 28.64 5.28 9.85
CA GLU A 369 28.36 4.29 8.82
C GLU A 369 27.07 3.51 9.13
N ASP A 370 26.90 3.05 10.36
CA ASP A 370 25.68 2.39 10.82
C ASP A 370 24.46 3.33 10.73
N PHE A 371 24.62 4.58 11.16
CA PHE A 371 23.56 5.60 11.01
C PHE A 371 23.16 5.80 9.54
N GLN A 372 24.12 5.91 8.62
CA GLN A 372 23.86 6.05 7.18
C GLN A 372 23.20 4.81 6.58
N LYS A 373 23.54 3.61 7.07
CA LYS A 373 22.88 2.38 6.67
C LYS A 373 21.39 2.39 7.08
N GLN A 374 21.09 2.74 8.33
CA GLN A 374 19.72 2.85 8.84
C GLN A 374 18.90 3.91 8.09
N LEU A 375 19.52 5.01 7.64
CA LEU A 375 18.86 6.00 6.78
C LEU A 375 18.42 5.46 5.42
N ASN A 376 19.12 4.44 4.91
CA ASN A 376 18.90 3.87 3.59
C ASN A 376 18.03 2.60 3.64
N GLU A 377 18.03 1.85 4.76
CA GLU A 377 17.16 0.68 4.95
C GLU A 377 15.67 1.05 4.81
N GLY A 378 15.26 2.25 5.22
CA GLY A 378 13.89 2.76 5.00
C GLY A 378 13.57 3.28 3.59
N LYS A 379 14.52 3.24 2.65
CA LYS A 379 14.32 3.66 1.24
C LYS A 379 14.37 2.48 0.25
N GLY A 380 14.75 1.29 0.70
CA GLY A 380 15.07 0.15 -0.16
C GLY A 380 13.89 -0.62 -0.77
N ASP A 381 12.68 -0.44 -0.25
CA ASP A 381 11.50 -1.20 -0.71
C ASP A 381 10.78 -0.60 -1.94
N ASP A 382 11.17 0.59 -2.41
CA ASP A 382 10.51 1.26 -3.55
C ASP A 382 11.23 1.11 -4.90
N ASP A 383 12.43 0.51 -4.95
CA ASP A 383 13.19 0.29 -6.21
C ASP A 383 13.25 -1.19 -6.64
N ALA A 384 12.50 -2.07 -5.98
CA ALA A 384 12.43 -3.50 -6.29
C ALA A 384 10.97 -4.00 -6.41
N ALA A 385 10.18 -3.43 -7.31
CA ALA A 385 8.96 -4.05 -7.84
C ALA A 385 8.60 -3.52 -9.23
#